data_AF-A0A2N2WXF0-F1
#
_entry.id   AF-A0A2N2WXF0-F1
#
_cell.length_a   1.000
_cell.length_b   1.000
_cell.length_c   1.000
_cell.angle_alpha   90.00
_cell.angle_beta   90.00
_cell.angle_gamma   90.00
#
_symmetry.space_group_name_H-M   'P 1'
#
loop_
_entity.id
_entity.type
_entity.pdbx_description
1 polymer ?
#
loop_
_entity_poly.entity_id
_entity_poly.type
_entity_poly.pdbx_seq_one_letter_code
_entity_poly.pdbx_strand_id
1 'polypeptide(L)' 'MARWILILVLLTLMFNLYLIQVINRAALTPQQKKLSKTLIWVLPLIYGFIFLGLFKNQR' A
#
# COMPACT_ATOMS: atom_id res chain seq x y z
N MET A 1 17.78 9.23 -9.42
CA MET A 1 17.00 7.99 -9.15
C MET A 1 16.41 7.95 -7.74
N ALA A 2 17.19 8.22 -6.68
CA ALA A 2 16.67 8.20 -5.30
C ALA A 2 15.45 9.12 -5.04
N ARG A 3 15.38 10.29 -5.69
CA ARG A 3 14.21 11.19 -5.62
C ARG A 3 12.90 10.53 -6.07
N TRP A 4 12.92 9.70 -7.12
CA TRP A 4 11.73 9.04 -7.64
C TRP A 4 11.25 7.90 -6.71
N ILE A 5 12.19 7.18 -6.10
CA ILE A 5 11.89 6.16 -5.08
C ILE A 5 11.25 6.83 -3.86
N LEU A 6 11.78 7.96 -3.42
CA LEU A 6 11.22 8.73 -2.31
C LEU A 6 9.77 9.18 -2.58
N ILE A 7 9.49 9.67 -3.79
CA ILE A 7 8.13 10.06 -4.22
C ILE A 7 7.20 8.85 -4.20
N LEU A 8 7.64 7.70 -4.70
CA LEU A 8 6.84 6.47 -4.73
C LEU A 8 6.49 5.99 -3.31
N VAL A 9 7.46 6.03 -2.40
CA VAL A 9 7.26 5.69 -0.98
C VAL A 9 6.25 6.64 -0.33
N LEU A 10 6.38 7.96 -0.56
CA LEU A 10 5.44 8.96 -0.06
C LEU A 10 4.03 8.74 -0.59
N LEU A 11 3.86 8.48 -1.89
CA LEU A 11 2.57 8.19 -2.49
C LEU A 11 1.92 6.95 -1.87
N THR A 12 2.71 5.89 -1.67
CA THR A 12 2.22 4.63 -1.07
C THR A 12 1.80 4.85 0.38
N LEU A 13 2.55 5.67 1.13
CA LEU A 13 2.22 6.03 2.50
C LEU A 13 0.92 6.84 2.58
N MET A 14 0.79 7.89 1.76
CA MET A 14 -0.42 8.72 1.71
C MET A 14 -1.64 7.90 1.31
N PHE A 15 -1.50 7.02 0.32
CA PHE A 15 -2.56 6.13 -0.13
C PHE A 15 -3.00 5.16 0.98
N ASN A 16 -2.06 4.60 1.74
CA ASN A 16 -2.37 3.75 2.90
C ASN A 16 -3.15 4.51 3.98
N LEU A 17 -2.74 5.73 4.31
CA LEU A 17 -3.45 6.56 5.30
C LEU A 17 -4.87 6.91 4.84
N TYR A 18 -5.03 7.24 3.55
CA TYR A 18 -6.33 7.50 2.95
C TYR A 18 -7.25 6.26 3.05
N LEU A 19 -6.76 5.08 2.66
CA LEU A 19 -7.55 3.85 2.73
C LEU A 19 -7.95 3.49 4.18
N ILE A 20 -7.08 3.73 5.16
CA ILE A 20 -7.42 3.55 6.58
C ILE A 20 -8.59 4.46 6.99
N GLN A 21 -8.58 5.73 6.57
CA GLN A 21 -9.68 6.64 6.83
C GLN A 21 -10.98 6.19 6.15
N VAL A 22 -10.90 5.73 4.90
CA VAL A 22 -12.05 5.20 4.16
C VAL A 22 -12.66 4.00 4.88
N ILE A 23 -11.86 3.02 5.32
CA ILE A 23 -12.36 1.86 6.07
C ILE A 23 -12.99 2.27 7.39
N ASN A 24 -12.37 3.22 8.11
CA ASN A 24 -12.91 3.68 9.38
C ASN A 24 -14.29 4.33 9.21
N ARG A 25 -14.49 5.11 8.14
CA ARG A 25 -15.75 5.78 7.80
C ARG A 25 -16.78 4.89 7.11
N ALA A 26 -16.35 3.77 6.52
CA ALA A 26 -17.26 2.83 5.89
C ALA A 26 -18.20 2.15 6.90
N ALA A 27 -19.43 1.86 6.47
CA ALA A 27 -20.43 1.09 7.21
C ALA A 27 -20.12 -0.42 7.18
N LEU A 28 -18.88 -0.78 7.54
CA LEU A 28 -18.41 -2.16 7.62
C LEU A 28 -18.52 -2.68 9.05
N THR A 29 -18.72 -4.00 9.20
CA THR A 29 -18.67 -4.64 10.52
C THR A 29 -17.25 -4.55 11.13
N PRO A 30 -17.09 -4.63 12.46
CA PRO A 30 -15.77 -4.57 13.10
C PRO A 30 -14.78 -5.61 12.57
N GLN A 31 -15.25 -6.82 12.25
CA GLN A 31 -14.44 -7.87 11.62
C GLN A 31 -13.99 -7.49 10.21
N GLN A 32 -14.89 -6.96 9.37
CA GLN A 32 -14.55 -6.48 8.03
C GLN A 32 -13.53 -5.33 8.10
N LYS A 33 -13.71 -4.37 9.01
CA LYS A 33 -12.74 -3.29 9.21
C LYS A 33 -11.35 -3.82 9.60
N LYS A 34 -11.29 -4.82 10.49
CA LYS A 34 -10.02 -5.46 10.87
C LYS A 34 -9.36 -6.13 9.67
N LEU A 35 -10.12 -6.92 8.91
CA LEU A 35 -9.61 -7.66 7.74
C LEU A 35 -9.15 -6.72 6.62
N SER A 36 -9.94 -5.68 6.32
CA SER A 36 -9.58 -4.66 5.34
C SER A 36 -8.34 -3.85 5.77
N LYS A 37 -8.19 -3.51 7.06
CA LYS A 37 -6.96 -2.88 7.57
C LYS A 37 -5.75 -3.79 7.41
N THR A 38 -5.90 -5.09 7.67
CA THR A 38 -4.82 -6.05 7.44
C THR A 38 -4.43 -6.12 5.96
N LEU A 39 -5.41 -6.14 5.04
CA LEU A 39 -5.16 -6.14 3.59
C LEU A 39 -4.40 -4.90 3.12
N ILE A 40 -4.72 -3.71 3.63
CA ILE A 40 -3.99 -2.46 3.33
C ILE A 40 -2.49 -2.61 3.61
N TRP A 41 -2.12 -3.23 4.73
CA TRP A 41 -0.70 -3.43 5.07
C TRP A 41 0.01 -4.44 4.18
N VAL A 42 -0.74 -5.31 3.47
CA VAL A 42 -0.19 -6.28 2.52
C VAL A 42 0.06 -5.65 1.14
N LEU A 43 -0.71 -4.63 0.73
CA LEU A 43 -0.49 -3.92 -0.54
C LEU A 43 0.96 -3.43 -0.74
N PRO A 44 1.62 -2.73 0.20
CA PRO A 44 2.99 -2.26 0.00
C PRO A 44 4.00 -3.39 -0.15
N LEU A 45 3.75 -4.58 0.43
CA LEU A 45 4.59 -5.76 0.20
C LEU A 45 4.46 -6.25 -1.25
N ILE A 46 3.23 -6.30 -1.78
CA ILE A 46 2.98 -6.68 -3.18
C ILE A 46 3.67 -5.70 -4.13
N TYR A 47 3.53 -4.40 -3.90
CA TYR A 47 4.21 -3.38 -4.71
C TYR A 47 5.74 -3.50 -4.63
N GLY A 48 6.29 -3.78 -3.44
CA GLY A 48 7.72 -4.04 -3.26
C GLY A 48 8.20 -5.24 -4.08
N PHE A 49 7.44 -6.35 -4.08
CA PHE A 49 7.77 -7.54 -4.88
C PHE A 49 7.70 -7.27 -6.39
N ILE A 50 6.67 -6.57 -6.87
CA ILE A 50 6.53 -6.19 -8.28
C ILE A 50 7.69 -5.29 -8.71
N PHE A 51 8.05 -4.32 -7.86
CA PHE A 51 9.19 -3.45 -8.10
C PHE A 51 10.49 -4.26 -8.23
N LEU A 52 10.80 -5.15 -7.27
CA LEU A 52 11.99 -5.99 -7.36
C LEU A 52 12.00 -6.91 -8.60
N GLY A 53 10.84 -7.46 -8.98
CA GLY A 53 10.69 -8.29 -10.17
C GLY A 53 10.94 -7.54 -11.48
N LEU A 54 10.37 -6.34 -11.64
CA LEU A 54 10.58 -5.50 -12.82
C LEU A 54 12.03 -5.05 -12.98
N PHE A 55 12.71 -4.72 -11.87
CA PHE A 55 14.11 -4.30 -11.92
C PHE A 55 15.08 -5.47 -12.21
N LYS A 56 14.69 -6.71 -11.92
CA LYS A 56 15.49 -7.90 -12.25
C LYS A 56 15.51 -8.20 -13.76
N ASN A 57 14.51 -7.72 -14.50
CA ASN A 57 14.33 -7.97 -15.94
C ASN A 57 14.89 -6.86 -16.85
N GLN A 58 15.60 -5.88 -16.29
CA GLN A 58 16.30 -4.80 -17.01
C GLN A 58 17.85 -4.95 -16.97
N ARG A 59 18.37 -6.11 -16.56
CA ARG A 59 19.79 -6.46 -16.62
C ARG A 59 20.04 -7.57 -17.62
#